data_AF-Q2LV92-F1
#
_entry.id   AF-Q2LV92-F1
#
_cell.length_a   1.000
_cell.length_b   1.000
_cell.length_c   1.000
_cell.angle_alpha   90.00
_cell.angle_beta   90.00
_cell.angle_gamma   90.00
#
_symmetry.space_group_name_H-M   'P 1'
#
loop_
_entity.id
_entity.type
_entity.pdbx_description
1 polymer ?
#
loop_
_entity_poly.entity_id
_entity_poly.type
_entity_poly.pdbx_seq_one_letter_code
_entity_poly.pdbx_strand_id
1 'polypeptide(L)'
;MIKICIGDDILGSGGASSLDEPCKPGRYYVYVHKAQDGTVFYVGKGTGNRAYSKDRQPEWYYYVEKFLNNQYNVEIVKDGISEEDALRIEDVLLANHAATVINLQNMHSPVDSRMMIDYSDAIRDYSESFKLAKKLDKEGKSEEAFENYEKAYSLYAKSISLNNYDLGARRLIPKQRCAPTQLADHFSKSLAKAGRHSHVVAFVERFFADYGEGQTGVELALKKRADKSRMKVSLRTSERP
;
A
#
# COMPACT_ATOMS: atom_id res chain seq x y z
N MET A 1 7.00 48.38 -32.80
CA MET A 1 5.77 48.91 -32.18
C MET A 1 4.59 48.06 -32.64
N ILE A 2 4.33 46.94 -31.96
CA ILE A 2 3.08 46.18 -32.08
C ILE A 2 2.77 45.67 -30.67
N LYS A 3 1.60 46.06 -30.18
CA LYS A 3 1.01 45.69 -28.91
C LYS A 3 -0.16 44.78 -29.25
N ILE A 4 -0.19 43.56 -28.73
CA ILE A 4 -1.41 42.76 -28.63
C ILE A 4 -1.45 42.21 -27.21
N CYS A 5 -2.43 42.69 -26.44
CA CYS A 5 -2.82 42.17 -25.13
C CYS A 5 -4.20 41.55 -25.32
N ILE A 6 -4.39 40.27 -24.99
CA ILE A 6 -5.56 39.60 -24.35
C ILE A 6 -5.04 38.20 -23.96
N GLY A 7 -5.24 37.60 -22.78
CA GLY A 7 -5.95 37.94 -21.55
C GLY A 7 -5.77 36.77 -20.55
N ASP A 8 -5.73 37.14 -19.27
CA ASP A 8 -6.19 36.49 -18.04
C ASP A 8 -6.21 34.95 -17.85
N ASP A 9 -5.65 34.59 -16.68
CA ASP A 9 -6.07 33.56 -15.73
C ASP A 9 -5.98 32.07 -16.08
N ILE A 10 -4.95 31.41 -15.51
CA ILE A 10 -5.19 30.23 -14.66
C ILE A 10 -4.41 30.40 -13.34
N LEU A 11 -5.21 30.52 -12.29
CA LEU A 11 -4.94 30.57 -10.87
C LEU A 11 -4.06 29.42 -10.36
N GLY A 12 -3.17 29.74 -9.41
CA GLY A 12 -2.51 28.72 -8.58
C GLY A 12 -1.24 29.17 -7.86
N SER A 13 -1.11 30.43 -7.41
CA SER A 13 -0.02 30.84 -6.53
C SER A 13 -0.23 30.25 -5.12
N GLY A 14 0.15 28.99 -4.92
CA GLY A 14 0.42 28.45 -3.60
C GLY A 14 1.67 29.15 -3.05
N GLY A 15 1.48 30.15 -2.20
CA GLY A 15 2.59 30.78 -1.49
C GLY A 15 3.34 29.70 -0.72
N ALA A 16 4.63 29.53 -1.00
CA ALA A 16 5.48 28.64 -0.23
C ALA A 16 5.57 29.20 1.20
N SER A 17 4.79 28.64 2.12
CA SER A 17 4.83 29.03 3.53
C SER A 17 6.23 28.72 4.08
N SER A 18 6.89 29.72 4.67
CA SER A 18 8.26 29.57 5.18
C SER A 18 8.26 29.12 6.65
N LEU A 19 9.36 28.48 7.08
CA LEU A 19 9.60 28.16 8.49
C LEU A 19 9.71 29.40 9.39
N ASP A 20 9.99 30.56 8.77
CA ASP A 20 10.27 31.82 9.44
C ASP A 20 9.01 32.67 9.67
N GLU A 21 7.84 32.22 9.19
CA GLU A 21 6.58 32.92 9.44
C GLU A 21 6.28 33.05 10.95
N PRO A 22 5.84 34.24 11.41
CA PRO A 22 5.47 34.44 12.81
C PRO A 22 4.41 33.45 13.26
N CYS A 23 4.69 32.73 14.35
CA CYS A 23 3.78 31.74 14.90
C CYS A 23 2.90 32.36 15.99
N LYS A 24 1.63 31.95 16.03
CA LYS A 24 0.73 32.23 17.15
C LYS A 24 1.14 31.36 18.35
N PRO A 25 1.06 31.88 19.60
CA PRO A 25 1.38 31.09 20.77
C PRO A 25 0.40 29.94 20.99
N GLY A 26 0.87 28.84 21.57
CA GLY A 26 0.05 27.67 21.89
C GLY A 26 0.83 26.60 22.66
N ARG A 27 0.28 25.38 22.71
CA ARG A 27 0.85 24.24 23.46
C ARG A 27 1.57 23.21 22.59
N TYR A 28 1.61 23.42 21.28
CA TYR A 28 2.14 22.47 20.32
C TYR A 28 3.60 22.76 20.01
N TYR A 29 4.29 21.72 19.56
CA TYR A 29 5.63 21.81 19.00
C TYR A 29 5.75 20.90 17.78
N VAL A 30 6.79 21.17 16.99
CA VAL A 30 7.23 20.33 15.88
C VAL A 30 8.63 19.83 16.17
N TYR A 31 8.87 18.56 15.86
CA TYR A 31 10.11 17.86 16.13
C TYR A 31 10.52 16.99 14.95
N VAL A 32 11.81 16.69 14.90
CA VAL A 32 12.39 15.76 13.92
C VAL A 32 13.22 14.70 14.63
N HIS A 33 13.25 13.50 14.07
CA HIS A 33 14.25 12.50 14.42
C HIS A 33 15.32 12.45 13.33
N LYS A 34 16.58 12.46 13.76
CA LYS A 34 17.75 12.50 12.90
C LYS A 34 18.62 11.27 13.11
N ALA A 35 19.18 10.75 12.02
CA ALA A 35 20.29 9.80 12.10
C ALA A 35 21.56 10.49 12.62
N GLN A 36 22.60 9.72 12.91
CA GLN A 36 23.86 10.25 13.46
C GLN A 36 24.59 11.19 12.49
N ASP A 37 24.37 11.04 11.19
CA ASP A 37 24.88 11.93 10.15
C ASP A 37 24.07 13.23 9.99
N GLY A 38 23.01 13.42 10.80
CA GLY A 38 22.12 14.57 10.75
C GLY A 38 20.92 14.41 9.80
N THR A 39 20.83 13.31 9.05
CA THR A 39 19.72 13.06 8.11
C THR A 39 18.39 12.96 8.86
N VAL A 40 17.44 13.85 8.54
CA VAL A 40 16.06 13.79 9.05
C VAL A 40 15.33 12.63 8.40
N PHE A 41 14.92 11.64 9.19
CA PHE A 41 14.16 10.48 8.72
C PHE A 41 12.72 10.47 9.22
N TYR A 42 12.36 11.33 10.18
CA TYR A 42 11.00 11.43 10.66
C TYR A 42 10.69 12.85 11.13
N VAL A 43 9.50 13.34 10.81
CA VAL A 43 8.96 14.62 11.26
C VAL A 43 7.69 14.35 12.05
N GLY A 44 7.43 15.10 13.11
CA GLY A 44 6.14 15.03 13.78
C GLY A 44 5.76 16.31 14.48
N LYS A 45 4.46 16.51 14.67
CA LYS A 45 3.92 17.48 15.64
C LYS A 45 3.44 16.80 16.93
N GLY A 46 3.44 17.54 18.02
CA GLY A 46 3.01 17.00 19.31
C GLY A 46 2.80 18.02 20.42
N THR A 47 2.43 17.50 21.58
CA THR A 47 2.36 18.19 22.86
C THR A 47 3.00 17.29 23.92
N GLY A 48 3.38 17.85 25.07
CA GLY A 48 3.99 17.08 26.17
C GLY A 48 5.22 16.30 25.73
N ASN A 49 5.28 14.99 26.03
CA ASN A 49 6.46 14.16 25.75
C ASN A 49 6.39 13.36 24.43
N ARG A 50 5.52 13.76 23.48
CA ARG A 50 5.32 13.02 22.23
C ARG A 50 6.59 12.80 21.43
N ALA A 51 7.50 13.77 21.34
CA ALA A 51 8.79 13.65 20.63
C ALA A 51 9.64 12.47 21.12
N TYR A 52 9.56 12.14 22.41
CA TYR A 52 10.37 11.09 23.05
C TYR A 52 9.58 9.82 23.36
N SER A 53 8.27 9.82 23.08
CA SER A 53 7.42 8.65 23.26
C SER A 53 7.83 7.50 22.34
N LYS A 54 7.69 6.26 22.84
CA LYS A 54 7.84 5.03 22.06
C LYS A 54 6.55 4.66 21.32
N ASP A 55 5.45 5.40 21.49
CA ASP A 55 4.25 5.13 20.70
C ASP A 55 4.48 5.57 19.24
N ARG A 56 4.83 4.61 18.38
CA ARG A 56 5.28 4.80 16.99
C ARG A 56 4.79 3.66 16.11
N GLN A 57 4.64 3.96 14.82
CA GLN A 57 4.22 2.97 13.82
C GLN A 57 5.33 1.93 13.57
N PRO A 58 4.99 0.69 13.16
CA PRO A 58 5.96 -0.38 12.91
C PRO A 58 7.10 -0.01 11.95
N GLU A 59 6.82 0.84 10.96
CA GLU A 59 7.78 1.30 9.95
C GLU A 59 8.91 2.13 10.58
N TRP A 60 8.57 2.94 11.60
CA TRP A 60 9.56 3.70 12.35
C TRP A 60 10.53 2.79 13.09
N TYR A 61 9.99 1.77 13.77
CA TYR A 61 10.78 0.78 14.47
C TYR A 61 11.69 -0.01 13.54
N TYR A 62 11.12 -0.49 12.43
CA TYR A 62 11.87 -1.19 11.40
C TYR A 62 13.04 -0.33 10.91
N TYR A 63 12.79 0.95 10.62
CA TYR A 63 13.84 1.83 10.10
C TYR A 63 14.97 2.04 11.10
N VAL A 64 14.62 2.34 12.35
CA VAL A 64 15.58 2.58 13.44
C VAL A 64 16.40 1.34 13.76
N GLU A 65 15.77 0.17 13.79
CA GLU A 65 16.45 -1.10 14.04
C GLU A 65 17.39 -1.46 12.87
N LYS A 66 16.88 -1.43 11.63
CA LYS A 66 17.58 -1.97 10.46
C LYS A 66 18.61 -1.03 9.85
N PHE A 67 18.39 0.27 9.90
CA PHE A 67 19.26 1.25 9.25
C PHE A 67 20.07 2.10 10.23
N LEU A 68 19.59 2.28 11.46
CA LEU A 68 20.21 3.18 12.42
C LEU A 68 20.84 2.48 13.63
N ASN A 69 20.82 1.14 13.71
CA ASN A 69 21.32 0.37 14.85
C ASN A 69 20.77 0.87 16.20
N ASN A 70 19.49 1.27 16.22
CA ASN A 70 18.79 1.85 17.38
C ASN A 70 19.35 3.19 17.88
N GLN A 71 20.09 3.93 17.06
CA GLN A 71 20.66 5.23 17.42
C GLN A 71 20.05 6.36 16.60
N TYR A 72 19.48 7.35 17.27
CA TYR A 72 18.94 8.55 16.63
C TYR A 72 18.92 9.71 17.63
N ASN A 73 18.85 10.93 17.10
CA ASN A 73 18.73 12.15 17.89
C ASN A 73 17.34 12.78 17.67
N VAL A 74 16.79 13.42 18.69
CA VAL A 74 15.52 14.16 18.62
C VAL A 74 15.82 15.64 18.71
N GLU A 75 15.22 16.43 17.84
CA GLU A 75 15.33 17.89 17.84
C GLU A 75 13.94 18.51 17.83
N ILE A 76 13.70 19.45 18.75
CA ILE A 76 12.50 20.30 18.72
C ILE A 76 12.80 21.48 17.80
N VAL A 77 12.10 21.56 16.68
CA VAL A 77 12.29 22.61 15.65
C VAL A 77 11.60 23.90 16.07
N LYS A 78 10.40 23.79 16.64
CA LYS A 78 9.60 24.92 17.11
C LYS A 78 8.70 24.47 18.25
N ASP A 79 8.56 25.27 19.30
CA ASP A 79 7.74 24.99 20.49
C ASP A 79 6.91 26.20 20.89
N GLY A 80 5.88 25.97 21.71
CA GLY A 80 5.01 27.01 22.24
C GLY A 80 4.10 27.62 21.19
N ILE A 81 3.74 26.87 20.15
CA ILE A 81 2.99 27.36 18.99
C ILE A 81 1.56 26.81 18.92
N SER A 82 0.74 27.51 18.12
CA SER A 82 -0.61 27.07 17.80
C SER A 82 -0.59 25.76 17.00
N GLU A 83 -1.71 25.04 17.01
CA GLU A 83 -1.83 23.80 16.22
C GLU A 83 -1.75 24.05 14.72
N GLU A 84 -2.34 25.16 14.25
CA GLU A 84 -2.32 25.58 12.85
C GLU A 84 -0.88 25.82 12.37
N ASP A 85 -0.09 26.53 13.16
CA ASP A 85 1.33 26.75 12.86
C ASP A 85 2.13 25.46 12.91
N ALA A 86 1.85 24.58 13.89
CA ALA A 86 2.53 23.30 13.99
C ALA A 86 2.25 22.39 12.78
N LEU A 87 1.00 22.37 12.29
CA LEU A 87 0.60 21.65 11.07
C LEU A 87 1.32 22.20 9.84
N ARG A 88 1.33 23.53 9.68
CA ARG A 88 2.01 24.21 8.57
C ARG A 88 3.52 23.91 8.56
N ILE A 89 4.18 24.03 9.71
CA ILE A 89 5.62 23.76 9.85
C ILE A 89 5.92 22.27 9.62
N GLU A 90 5.08 21.36 10.12
CA GLU A 90 5.21 19.92 9.86
C GLU A 90 5.15 19.62 8.36
N ASP A 91 4.21 20.22 7.63
CA ASP A 91 4.09 20.04 6.17
C ASP A 91 5.32 20.57 5.41
N VAL A 92 5.81 21.76 5.76
CA VAL A 92 7.03 22.35 5.17
C VAL A 92 8.24 21.44 5.41
N LEU A 93 8.40 20.89 6.62
CA LEU A 93 9.49 19.96 6.92
C LEU A 93 9.35 18.64 6.16
N LEU A 94 8.13 18.11 6.03
CA LEU A 94 7.86 16.90 5.24
C LEU A 94 8.18 17.11 3.75
N ALA A 95 7.93 18.31 3.21
CA ALA A 95 8.32 18.68 1.86
C ALA A 95 9.84 18.82 1.71
N ASN A 96 10.50 19.56 2.61
CA ASN A 96 11.95 19.79 2.57
C ASN A 96 12.76 18.49 2.71
N HIS A 97 12.22 17.50 3.43
CA HIS A 97 12.87 16.21 3.67
C HIS A 97 12.17 15.04 2.96
N ALA A 98 11.42 15.32 1.88
CA ALA A 98 10.56 14.33 1.22
C ALA A 98 11.28 13.03 0.81
N ALA A 99 12.55 13.12 0.40
CA ALA A 99 13.33 11.96 -0.02
C ALA A 99 13.80 11.07 1.15
N THR A 100 13.90 11.61 2.37
CA THR A 100 14.54 10.93 3.51
C THR A 100 13.56 10.53 4.61
N VAL A 101 12.41 11.20 4.71
CA VAL A 101 11.41 10.88 5.74
C VAL A 101 10.63 9.61 5.42
N ILE A 102 10.31 8.84 6.46
CA ILE A 102 9.52 7.61 6.36
C ILE A 102 8.05 7.79 6.77
N ASN A 103 7.63 9.02 7.07
CA ASN A 103 6.25 9.37 7.42
C ASN A 103 5.26 8.88 6.33
N LEU A 104 4.37 7.94 6.68
CA LEU A 104 3.39 7.40 5.73
C LEU A 104 2.43 8.48 5.21
N GLN A 105 2.09 9.45 6.05
CA GLN A 105 1.22 10.58 5.69
C GLN A 105 1.91 11.62 4.79
N ASN A 106 3.22 11.49 4.50
CA ASN A 106 3.92 12.47 3.68
C ASN A 106 3.42 12.43 2.22
N MET A 107 2.68 13.46 1.83
CA MET A 107 2.16 13.65 0.48
C MET A 107 3.23 14.17 -0.51
N HIS A 108 4.34 14.70 -0.01
CA HIS A 108 5.43 15.26 -0.83
C HIS A 108 6.46 14.23 -1.26
N SER A 109 6.30 12.97 -0.82
CA SER A 109 7.27 11.91 -1.09
C SER A 109 7.51 11.77 -2.60
N PRO A 110 8.77 11.66 -3.05
CA PRO A 110 9.06 11.51 -4.45
C PRO A 110 8.56 10.14 -4.93
N VAL A 111 7.86 10.13 -6.06
CA VAL A 111 7.29 8.92 -6.65
C VAL A 111 7.64 8.81 -8.13
N ASP A 112 7.78 7.58 -8.61
CA ASP A 112 7.66 7.26 -10.02
C ASP A 112 6.18 7.36 -10.39
N SER A 113 5.80 8.50 -10.97
CA SER A 113 4.41 8.82 -11.31
C SER A 113 3.83 7.81 -12.30
N ARG A 114 4.63 7.30 -13.24
CA ARG A 114 4.17 6.31 -14.22
C ARG A 114 3.87 5.00 -13.53
N MET A 115 4.78 4.49 -12.70
CA MET A 115 4.59 3.27 -11.95
C MET A 115 3.40 3.38 -10.97
N MET A 116 3.22 4.54 -10.34
CA MET A 116 2.09 4.80 -9.45
C MET A 116 0.74 4.77 -10.19
N ILE A 117 0.68 5.35 -11.39
CA ILE A 117 -0.51 5.29 -12.25
C ILE A 117 -0.78 3.84 -12.64
N ASP A 118 0.23 3.13 -13.16
CA ASP A 118 0.08 1.73 -13.58
C ASP A 118 -0.34 0.81 -12.40
N TYR A 119 0.16 1.08 -11.18
CA TYR A 119 -0.26 0.43 -9.94
C TYR A 119 -1.75 0.68 -9.66
N SER A 120 -2.16 1.95 -9.71
CA SER A 120 -3.53 2.38 -9.42
C SER A 120 -4.52 1.78 -10.42
N ASP A 121 -4.15 1.77 -11.71
CA ASP A 121 -4.93 1.15 -12.77
C ASP A 121 -5.06 -0.37 -12.55
N ALA A 122 -3.98 -1.06 -12.21
CA ALA A 122 -4.02 -2.49 -11.93
C ALA A 122 -4.96 -2.84 -10.75
N ILE A 123 -4.98 -2.02 -9.69
CA ILE A 123 -5.89 -2.21 -8.55
C ILE A 123 -7.36 -1.94 -8.92
N ARG A 124 -7.60 -0.89 -9.71
CA ARG A 124 -8.95 -0.57 -10.22
C ARG A 124 -9.47 -1.71 -11.10
N ASP A 125 -8.70 -2.12 -12.08
CA ASP A 125 -9.07 -3.18 -13.03
C ASP A 125 -9.24 -4.53 -12.31
N TYR A 126 -8.42 -4.82 -11.29
CA TYR A 126 -8.60 -5.97 -10.41
C TYR A 126 -9.99 -5.95 -9.75
N SER A 127 -10.35 -4.80 -9.18
CA SER A 127 -11.60 -4.63 -8.44
C SER A 127 -12.82 -4.78 -9.36
N GLU A 128 -12.74 -4.20 -10.56
CA GLU A 128 -13.77 -4.32 -11.60
C GLU A 128 -13.92 -5.75 -12.11
N SER A 129 -12.79 -6.41 -12.43
CA SER A 129 -12.78 -7.80 -12.92
C SER A 129 -13.32 -8.76 -11.85
N PHE A 130 -12.94 -8.58 -10.59
CA PHE A 130 -13.45 -9.42 -9.50
C PHE A 130 -14.95 -9.21 -9.24
N LYS A 131 -15.43 -7.95 -9.31
CA LYS A 131 -16.85 -7.63 -9.21
C LYS A 131 -17.65 -8.28 -10.36
N LEU A 132 -17.13 -8.22 -11.59
CA LEU A 132 -17.75 -8.83 -12.75
C LEU A 132 -17.76 -10.37 -12.64
N ALA A 133 -16.65 -10.99 -12.24
CA ALA A 133 -16.57 -12.44 -12.03
C ALA A 133 -17.65 -12.92 -11.06
N LYS A 134 -17.82 -12.25 -9.91
CA LYS A 134 -18.87 -12.58 -8.93
C LYS A 134 -20.28 -12.44 -9.48
N LYS A 135 -20.52 -11.43 -10.33
CA LYS A 135 -21.82 -11.23 -10.99
C LYS A 135 -22.11 -12.38 -11.96
N LEU A 136 -21.17 -12.72 -12.84
CA LEU A 136 -21.30 -13.78 -13.83
C LEU A 136 -21.49 -15.16 -13.18
N ASP A 137 -20.74 -15.44 -12.10
CA ASP A 137 -20.87 -16.67 -11.31
C ASP A 137 -22.27 -16.81 -10.70
N LYS A 138 -22.84 -15.70 -10.21
CA LYS A 138 -24.24 -15.66 -9.72
C LYS A 138 -25.25 -15.90 -10.83
N GLU A 139 -24.97 -15.43 -12.05
CA GLU A 139 -25.80 -15.63 -13.24
C GLU A 139 -25.63 -17.03 -13.87
N GLY A 140 -24.73 -17.87 -13.34
CA GLY A 140 -24.45 -19.21 -13.86
C GLY A 140 -23.52 -19.25 -15.08
N LYS A 141 -23.00 -18.10 -15.52
CA LYS A 141 -22.06 -17.97 -16.64
C LYS A 141 -20.65 -18.33 -16.21
N SER A 142 -20.44 -19.62 -15.93
CA SER A 142 -19.27 -20.11 -15.20
C SER A 142 -17.95 -19.88 -15.94
N GLU A 143 -17.90 -20.13 -17.26
CA GLU A 143 -16.67 -19.94 -18.04
C GLU A 143 -16.25 -18.46 -18.11
N GLU A 144 -17.18 -17.55 -18.42
CA GLU A 144 -16.92 -16.10 -18.40
C GLU A 144 -16.50 -15.62 -16.99
N ALA A 145 -17.08 -16.20 -15.94
CA ALA A 145 -16.69 -15.90 -14.56
C ALA A 145 -15.25 -16.34 -14.27
N PHE A 146 -14.85 -17.53 -14.73
CA PHE A 146 -13.49 -18.05 -14.55
C PHE A 146 -12.45 -17.16 -15.24
N GLU A 147 -12.72 -16.74 -16.48
CA GLU A 147 -11.86 -15.79 -17.20
C GLU A 147 -11.65 -14.49 -16.41
N ASN A 148 -12.72 -13.95 -15.81
CA ASN A 148 -12.63 -12.73 -15.01
C ASN A 148 -11.95 -12.94 -13.64
N TYR A 149 -12.07 -14.12 -13.02
CA TYR A 149 -11.30 -14.46 -11.83
C TYR A 149 -9.80 -14.57 -12.12
N GLU A 150 -9.40 -15.22 -13.22
CA GLU A 150 -8.00 -15.31 -13.67
C GLU A 150 -7.43 -13.94 -14.04
N LYS A 151 -8.22 -13.12 -14.75
CA LYS A 151 -7.86 -11.73 -15.05
C LYS A 151 -7.64 -10.93 -13.78
N ALA A 152 -8.57 -10.99 -12.82
CA ALA A 152 -8.42 -10.32 -11.54
C ALA A 152 -7.18 -10.81 -10.78
N TYR A 153 -6.91 -12.11 -10.75
CA TYR A 153 -5.73 -12.68 -10.10
C TYR A 153 -4.43 -12.12 -10.71
N SER A 154 -4.36 -12.08 -12.04
CA SER A 154 -3.20 -11.55 -12.78
C SER A 154 -2.99 -10.05 -12.54
N LEU A 155 -4.08 -9.27 -12.48
CA LEU A 155 -4.03 -7.84 -12.18
C LEU A 155 -3.57 -7.56 -10.74
N TYR A 156 -3.96 -8.41 -9.79
CA TYR A 156 -3.47 -8.32 -8.42
C TYR A 156 -1.97 -8.63 -8.31
N ALA A 157 -1.49 -9.66 -9.01
CA ALA A 157 -0.06 -9.95 -9.09
C ALA A 157 0.72 -8.79 -9.72
N LYS A 158 0.18 -8.20 -10.81
CA LYS A 158 0.74 -7.01 -11.45
C LYS A 158 0.81 -5.83 -10.48
N SER A 159 -0.25 -5.54 -9.72
CA SER A 159 -0.23 -4.42 -8.77
C SER A 159 0.83 -4.62 -7.68
N ILE A 160 1.02 -5.84 -7.17
CA ILE A 160 2.10 -6.11 -6.22
C ILE A 160 3.47 -5.80 -6.82
N SER A 161 3.71 -6.19 -8.08
CA SER A 161 4.98 -5.91 -8.77
C SER A 161 5.24 -4.42 -8.97
N LEU A 162 4.18 -3.61 -9.07
CA LEU A 162 4.23 -2.16 -9.26
C LEU A 162 4.20 -1.38 -7.94
N ASN A 163 4.02 -2.05 -6.80
CA ASN A 163 3.97 -1.42 -5.49
C ASN A 163 5.37 -1.00 -4.99
N ASN A 164 6.26 -0.55 -5.87
CA ASN A 164 7.56 0.02 -5.51
C ASN A 164 7.80 1.39 -6.18
N TYR A 165 6.72 2.13 -6.38
CA TYR A 165 6.73 3.47 -6.99
C TYR A 165 7.29 4.57 -6.08
N ASP A 166 7.60 4.31 -4.81
CA ASP A 166 8.20 5.30 -3.92
C ASP A 166 9.70 5.41 -4.19
N LEU A 167 10.20 6.62 -4.40
CA LEU A 167 11.62 6.88 -4.71
C LEU A 167 12.40 7.36 -3.49
N GLY A 168 11.72 7.64 -2.37
CA GLY A 168 12.31 8.10 -1.11
C GLY A 168 12.64 6.97 -0.16
N ALA A 169 12.87 7.31 1.11
CA ALA A 169 13.22 6.35 2.16
C ALA A 169 12.12 5.32 2.46
N ARG A 170 10.85 5.62 2.14
CA ARG A 170 9.73 4.67 2.36
C ARG A 170 9.87 3.38 1.54
N ARG A 171 10.60 3.40 0.41
CA ARG A 171 10.90 2.19 -0.36
C ARG A 171 11.74 1.16 0.40
N LEU A 172 12.45 1.59 1.44
CA LEU A 172 13.27 0.73 2.30
C LEU A 172 12.44 -0.05 3.31
N ILE A 173 11.18 0.36 3.51
CA ILE A 173 10.26 -0.27 4.44
C ILE A 173 9.58 -1.46 3.74
N PRO A 174 9.64 -2.68 4.32
CA PRO A 174 8.96 -3.84 3.78
C PRO A 174 7.47 -3.58 3.70
N LYS A 175 6.94 -3.67 2.48
CA LYS A 175 5.49 -3.63 2.28
C LYS A 175 4.94 -5.03 2.54
N GLN A 176 3.95 -5.12 3.42
CA GLN A 176 3.26 -6.37 3.66
C GLN A 176 2.61 -6.85 2.36
N ARG A 177 3.03 -8.02 1.86
CA ARG A 177 2.32 -8.70 0.78
C ARG A 177 1.08 -9.35 1.37
N CYS A 178 -0.08 -8.78 1.10
CA CYS A 178 -1.35 -9.39 1.46
C CYS A 178 -1.79 -10.31 0.31
N ALA A 179 -2.19 -11.53 0.63
CA ALA A 179 -2.74 -12.43 -0.38
C ALA A 179 -4.19 -12.03 -0.72
N PRO A 180 -4.67 -12.21 -1.97
CA PRO A 180 -6.03 -11.86 -2.38
C PRO A 180 -7.02 -12.96 -1.95
N THR A 181 -7.12 -13.23 -0.64
CA THR A 181 -7.82 -14.39 -0.06
C THR A 181 -9.30 -14.45 -0.42
N GLN A 182 -9.98 -13.31 -0.53
CA GLN A 182 -11.40 -13.28 -0.95
C GLN A 182 -11.57 -13.73 -2.40
N LEU A 183 -10.72 -13.26 -3.32
CA LEU A 183 -10.74 -13.73 -4.70
C LEU A 183 -10.46 -15.23 -4.74
N ALA A 184 -9.44 -15.68 -4.03
CA ALA A 184 -9.06 -17.09 -4.01
C ALA A 184 -10.18 -18.00 -3.49
N ASP A 185 -10.87 -17.59 -2.42
CA ASP A 185 -12.01 -18.35 -1.89
C ASP A 185 -13.17 -18.41 -2.89
N HIS A 186 -13.55 -17.28 -3.48
CA HIS A 186 -14.62 -17.22 -4.48
C HIS A 186 -14.33 -18.07 -5.71
N PHE A 187 -13.14 -17.89 -6.30
CA PHE A 187 -12.78 -18.57 -7.52
C PHE A 187 -12.71 -20.09 -7.34
N SER A 188 -12.02 -20.54 -6.30
CA SER A 188 -11.89 -21.98 -6.03
C SER A 188 -13.23 -22.64 -5.64
N LYS A 189 -14.16 -21.91 -4.98
CA LYS A 189 -15.54 -22.39 -4.78
C LYS A 189 -16.28 -22.55 -6.11
N SER A 190 -16.18 -21.56 -7.00
CA SER A 190 -16.85 -21.58 -8.31
C SER A 190 -16.33 -22.75 -9.17
N LEU A 191 -15.00 -22.94 -9.24
CA LEU A 191 -14.38 -24.08 -9.91
C LEU A 191 -14.85 -25.43 -9.34
N ALA A 192 -14.90 -25.56 -8.01
CA ALA A 192 -15.34 -26.79 -7.35
C ALA A 192 -16.83 -27.09 -7.62
N LYS A 193 -17.69 -26.06 -7.64
CA LYS A 193 -19.12 -26.18 -7.94
C LYS A 193 -19.35 -26.62 -9.39
N ALA A 194 -18.52 -26.16 -10.33
CA ALA A 194 -18.54 -26.60 -11.73
C ALA A 194 -17.86 -27.96 -11.98
N GLY A 195 -17.37 -28.64 -10.95
CA GLY A 195 -16.70 -29.94 -11.09
C GLY A 195 -15.31 -29.87 -11.73
N ARG A 196 -14.70 -28.69 -11.84
CA ARG A 196 -13.36 -28.45 -12.40
C ARG A 196 -12.26 -28.76 -11.38
N HIS A 197 -12.26 -29.97 -10.83
CA HIS A 197 -11.42 -30.34 -9.68
C HIS A 197 -9.91 -30.25 -9.93
N SER A 198 -9.43 -30.56 -11.14
CA SER A 198 -8.02 -30.38 -11.50
C SER A 198 -7.59 -28.90 -11.44
N HIS A 199 -8.46 -28.00 -11.88
CA HIS A 199 -8.20 -26.55 -11.85
C HIS A 199 -8.21 -25.99 -10.43
N VAL A 200 -9.05 -26.52 -9.53
CA VAL A 200 -9.00 -26.15 -8.10
C VAL A 200 -7.63 -26.43 -7.51
N VAL A 201 -7.08 -27.62 -7.77
CA VAL A 201 -5.78 -28.04 -7.23
C VAL A 201 -4.67 -27.14 -7.79
N ALA A 202 -4.62 -26.99 -9.11
CA ALA A 202 -3.62 -26.15 -9.78
C ALA A 202 -3.68 -24.69 -9.30
N PHE A 203 -4.88 -24.11 -9.18
CA PHE A 203 -5.05 -22.74 -8.69
C PHE A 203 -4.57 -22.56 -7.26
N VAL A 204 -4.93 -23.48 -6.35
CA VAL A 204 -4.54 -23.39 -4.94
C VAL A 204 -3.03 -23.57 -4.75
N GLU A 205 -2.42 -24.47 -5.51
CA GLU A 205 -0.96 -24.65 -5.51
C GLU A 205 -0.24 -23.38 -6.01
N ARG A 206 -0.71 -22.80 -7.12
CA ARG A 206 -0.20 -21.51 -7.61
C ARG A 206 -0.36 -20.40 -6.56
N PHE A 207 -1.52 -20.32 -5.91
CA PHE A 207 -1.78 -19.35 -4.84
C PHE A 207 -0.75 -19.46 -3.70
N PHE A 208 -0.48 -20.66 -3.20
CA PHE A 208 0.50 -20.82 -2.12
C PHE A 208 1.95 -20.66 -2.59
N ALA A 209 2.25 -20.91 -3.86
CA ALA A 209 3.56 -20.59 -4.43
C ALA A 209 3.79 -19.07 -4.49
N ASP A 210 2.76 -18.29 -4.87
CA ASP A 210 2.86 -16.84 -5.05
C ASP A 210 2.87 -16.07 -3.71
N TYR A 211 2.10 -16.54 -2.72
CA TYR A 211 1.86 -15.80 -1.47
C TYR A 211 2.40 -16.48 -0.21
N GLY A 212 2.92 -17.70 -0.31
CA GLY A 212 3.33 -18.50 0.84
C GLY A 212 2.14 -19.03 1.63
N GLU A 213 2.43 -19.91 2.61
CA GLU A 213 1.41 -20.46 3.48
C GLU A 213 1.14 -19.54 4.68
N GLY A 214 -0.07 -18.97 4.75
CA GLY A 214 -0.57 -18.35 5.96
C GLY A 214 -1.41 -19.28 6.83
N GLN A 215 -1.89 -18.74 7.96
CA GLN A 215 -2.78 -19.44 8.90
C GLN A 215 -4.16 -18.80 9.01
N THR A 216 -4.62 -18.10 7.96
CA THR A 216 -5.97 -17.56 7.95
C THR A 216 -7.02 -18.67 7.77
N GLY A 217 -8.23 -18.45 8.29
CA GLY A 217 -9.34 -19.39 8.09
C GLY A 217 -9.66 -19.65 6.61
N VAL A 218 -9.40 -18.67 5.73
CA VAL A 218 -9.60 -18.80 4.28
C VAL A 218 -8.55 -19.71 3.66
N GLU A 219 -7.28 -19.57 4.02
CA GLU A 219 -6.20 -20.43 3.51
C GLU A 219 -6.39 -21.89 3.94
N LEU A 220 -6.82 -22.12 5.18
CA LEU A 220 -7.20 -23.46 5.64
C LEU A 220 -8.37 -24.03 4.81
N ALA A 221 -9.36 -23.21 4.46
CA ALA A 221 -10.46 -23.63 3.59
C ALA A 221 -10.00 -23.94 2.17
N LEU A 222 -9.04 -23.18 1.63
CA LEU A 222 -8.42 -23.44 0.32
C LEU A 222 -7.70 -24.80 0.30
N LYS A 223 -6.87 -25.09 1.31
CA LYS A 223 -6.18 -26.39 1.45
C LYS A 223 -7.17 -27.55 1.48
N LYS A 224 -8.17 -27.49 2.36
CA LYS A 224 -9.23 -28.51 2.45
C LYS A 224 -9.98 -28.72 1.13
N ARG A 225 -10.22 -27.64 0.38
CA ARG A 225 -10.90 -27.70 -0.92
C ARG A 225 -10.02 -28.33 -2.01
N ALA A 226 -8.72 -28.06 -1.99
CA ALA A 226 -7.75 -28.70 -2.86
C ALA A 226 -7.65 -30.21 -2.56
N ASP A 227 -7.53 -30.60 -1.29
CA ASP A 227 -7.45 -32.02 -0.89
C ASP A 227 -8.69 -32.81 -1.32
N LYS A 228 -9.89 -32.26 -1.05
CA LYS A 228 -11.15 -32.86 -1.52
C LYS A 228 -11.20 -32.98 -3.05
N SER A 229 -10.64 -32.00 -3.77
CA SER A 229 -10.60 -32.03 -5.23
C SER A 229 -9.59 -33.04 -5.76
N ARG A 230 -8.43 -33.23 -5.11
CA ARG A 230 -7.45 -34.29 -5.43
C ARG A 230 -8.09 -35.67 -5.36
N MET A 231 -8.82 -35.97 -4.28
CA MET A 231 -9.53 -37.26 -4.13
C MET A 231 -10.50 -37.50 -5.30
N LYS A 232 -11.24 -36.47 -5.72
CA LYS A 232 -12.18 -36.57 -6.85
C LYS A 232 -11.50 -36.74 -8.21
N VAL A 233 -10.31 -36.16 -8.40
CA VAL A 233 -9.51 -36.36 -9.62
C VAL A 233 -9.02 -37.81 -9.68
N SER A 234 -8.47 -38.33 -8.58
CA SER A 234 -7.95 -39.71 -8.50
C SER A 234 -9.03 -40.77 -8.77
N LEU A 235 -10.24 -40.58 -8.23
CA LEU A 235 -11.37 -41.50 -8.46
C LEU A 235 -11.80 -41.55 -9.93
N ARG A 236 -11.80 -40.40 -10.62
CA ARG A 236 -12.12 -40.34 -12.06
C ARG A 236 -11.07 -41.02 -12.94
N THR A 237 -9.81 -41.02 -12.52
CA THR A 237 -8.73 -41.70 -13.26
C THR A 237 -8.73 -43.21 -13.05
N SER A 238 -9.22 -43.72 -11.90
CA SER A 238 -9.38 -45.16 -11.67
C SER A 238 -10.61 -45.78 -12.34
N GLU A 239 -11.56 -44.96 -12.79
CA GLU A 239 -12.82 -45.40 -13.43
C GLU A 239 -12.78 -45.40 -14.98
N ARG A 240 -11.66 -45.03 -15.60
CA ARG A 240 -11.48 -45.16 -17.07
C ARG A 240 -10.70 -46.44 -17.39
N PRO A 241 -11.35 -47.48 -17.94
CA PRO A 241 -10.65 -48.64 -18.52
C PRO A 241 -9.90 -48.27 -19.81
#